data_AF-A0A399ZAV4-F1
#
_entry.id   AF-A0A399ZAV4-F1
#
_cell.length_a   1.000
_cell.length_b   1.000
_cell.length_c   1.000
_cell.angle_alpha   90.00
_cell.angle_beta   90.00
_cell.angle_gamma   90.00
#
_symmetry.space_group_name_H-M   'P 1'
#
loop_
_entity.id
_entity.type
_entity.pdbx_description
1 polymer ?
#
loop_
_entity_poly.entity_id
_entity_poly.type
_entity_poly.pdbx_seq_one_letter_code
_entity_poly.pdbx_strand_id
1 'polypeptide(L)'
;MITLSTMMLPIEVTLIPLYLLLANIGWLDSFRPLIVPSFFGGGAFLIFLMRQFFMTIPLDLDEAARIDGASYLRIFWQILMPLSVPA
;
A
#
# COMPACT_ATOMS: atom_id res chain seq x y z
N MET A 1 -4.16 -10.91 7.50
CA MET A 1 -4.61 -12.16 6.87
C MET A 1 -4.89 -11.97 5.38
N ILE A 2 -5.82 -11.08 4.97
CA ILE A 2 -6.15 -10.88 3.54
C ILE A 2 -4.93 -10.54 2.67
N THR A 3 -4.05 -9.65 3.14
CA THR A 3 -2.81 -9.29 2.42
C THR A 3 -1.79 -10.44 2.32
N LEU A 4 -1.81 -11.38 3.25
CA LEU A 4 -0.95 -12.58 3.17
C LEU A 4 -1.53 -13.55 2.15
N SER A 5 -2.84 -13.73 2.12
CA SER A 5 -3.52 -14.60 1.16
C SER A 5 -3.23 -14.22 -0.30
N THR A 6 -3.12 -12.92 -0.60
CA THR A 6 -2.76 -12.45 -1.95
C THR A 6 -1.29 -12.69 -2.32
N MET A 7 -0.40 -12.86 -1.34
CA MET A 7 1.00 -13.24 -1.57
C MET A 7 1.23 -14.75 -1.70
N MET A 8 0.23 -15.56 -1.34
CA MET A 8 0.32 -17.01 -1.48
C MET A 8 0.09 -17.49 -2.91
N LEU A 9 -0.43 -16.62 -3.79
CA LEU A 9 -0.58 -16.93 -5.21
C LEU A 9 0.79 -16.85 -5.91
N PRO A 10 1.20 -17.91 -6.64
CA PRO A 10 2.43 -17.88 -7.42
C PRO A 10 2.33 -16.83 -8.54
N ILE A 11 3.43 -16.15 -8.82
CA ILE A 11 3.45 -15.10 -9.86
C ILE A 11 3.20 -15.71 -11.25
N GLU A 12 3.64 -16.94 -11.47
CA GLU A 12 3.50 -17.70 -12.71
C GLU A 12 2.04 -17.88 -13.12
N VAL A 13 1.14 -18.04 -12.15
CA VAL A 13 -0.30 -18.23 -12.40
C VAL A 13 -1.00 -16.91 -12.76
N THR A 14 -0.43 -15.79 -12.30
CA THR A 14 -1.00 -14.44 -12.53
C THR A 14 -0.44 -13.74 -13.76
N LEU A 15 0.70 -14.22 -14.29
CA LEU A 15 1.41 -13.59 -15.40
C LEU A 15 0.61 -13.55 -16.70
N ILE A 16 0.00 -14.68 -17.11
CA ILE A 16 -0.81 -14.72 -18.34
C ILE A 16 -2.08 -13.87 -18.20
N PRO A 17 -2.90 -14.00 -17.13
CA PRO A 17 -4.05 -13.13 -16.93
C PRO A 17 -3.70 -11.65 -16.90
N LEU A 18 -2.59 -11.27 -16.24
CA LEU A 18 -2.13 -9.89 -16.18
C LEU A 18 -1.73 -9.37 -17.57
N TYR A 19 -1.00 -10.16 -18.35
CA TYR A 19 -0.66 -9.79 -19.73
C TYR A 19 -1.92 -9.56 -20.57
N LEU A 20 -2.90 -10.46 -20.51
CA LEU A 20 -4.16 -10.32 -21.24
C LEU A 20 -4.93 -9.07 -20.79
N LEU A 21 -4.98 -8.77 -19.49
CA LEU A 21 -5.59 -7.55 -18.97
C LEU A 21 -4.93 -6.30 -19.58
N LEU A 22 -3.60 -6.23 -19.52
CA LEU A 22 -2.81 -5.11 -20.03
C LEU A 22 -2.94 -4.97 -21.56
N ALA A 23 -3.08 -6.07 -22.28
CA ALA A 23 -3.38 -6.09 -23.71
C ALA A 23 -4.76 -5.49 -24.00
N ASN A 24 -5.80 -5.93 -23.29
CA ASN A 24 -7.17 -5.48 -23.48
C ASN A 24 -7.35 -3.97 -23.18
N ILE A 25 -6.57 -3.43 -22.23
CA ILE A 25 -6.58 -1.99 -21.93
C ILE A 25 -5.56 -1.19 -22.78
N GLY A 26 -4.84 -1.83 -23.69
CA GLY A 26 -3.92 -1.20 -24.65
C GLY A 26 -2.63 -0.64 -24.03
N TRP A 27 -2.04 -1.32 -23.04
CA TRP A 27 -0.88 -0.82 -22.30
C TRP A 27 0.46 -1.48 -22.66
N LEU A 28 0.49 -2.52 -23.50
CA LEU A 28 1.68 -3.35 -23.75
C LEU A 28 2.90 -2.57 -24.28
N ASP A 29 2.68 -1.58 -25.15
CA ASP A 29 3.75 -0.81 -25.79
C ASP A 29 4.13 0.46 -24.99
N SER A 30 4.05 0.41 -23.67
CA SER A 30 4.31 1.56 -22.81
C SER A 30 4.89 1.16 -21.45
N PHE A 31 5.42 2.13 -20.70
CA PHE A 31 5.84 1.92 -19.32
C PHE A 31 4.68 1.87 -18.31
N ARG A 32 3.43 2.08 -18.76
CA ARG A 32 2.24 2.11 -17.87
C ARG A 32 2.06 0.83 -17.05
N PRO A 33 2.26 -0.39 -17.59
CA PRO A 33 2.20 -1.63 -16.82
C PRO A 33 3.20 -1.71 -15.66
N LEU A 34 4.32 -1.00 -15.77
CA LEU A 34 5.37 -1.01 -14.76
C LEU A 34 5.18 0.11 -13.73
N ILE A 35 4.75 1.30 -14.17
CA ILE A 35 4.61 2.48 -13.32
C ILE A 35 3.32 2.42 -12.52
N VAL A 36 2.18 2.20 -13.18
CA VAL A 36 0.86 2.40 -12.56
C VAL A 36 0.61 1.38 -11.44
N PRO A 37 0.79 0.05 -11.65
CA PRO A 37 0.62 -0.91 -10.57
C PRO A 37 1.60 -0.69 -9.41
N SER A 38 2.86 -0.35 -9.72
CA SER A 38 3.89 -0.07 -8.72
C SER A 38 3.57 1.17 -7.87
N PHE A 39 2.96 2.20 -8.47
CA PHE A 39 2.54 3.41 -7.78
C PHE A 39 1.51 3.13 -6.68
N PHE A 40 0.63 2.14 -6.86
CA PHE A 40 -0.37 1.74 -5.86
C PHE A 40 0.18 0.84 -4.75
N GLY A 41 1.49 0.92 -4.48
CA GLY A 41 2.14 0.23 -3.35
C GLY A 41 2.96 -0.98 -3.73
N GLY A 42 3.35 -1.16 -5.01
CA GLY A 42 4.33 -2.18 -5.41
C GLY A 42 3.96 -3.63 -5.11
N GLY A 43 2.66 -3.91 -4.92
CA GLY A 43 2.12 -5.23 -4.59
C GLY A 43 1.82 -5.42 -3.11
N ALA A 44 1.30 -6.60 -2.78
CA ALA A 44 0.80 -6.89 -1.43
C ALA A 44 1.88 -6.86 -0.34
N PHE A 45 3.13 -7.17 -0.69
CA PHE A 45 4.24 -7.25 0.25
C PHE A 45 4.56 -5.92 0.95
N LEU A 46 4.75 -4.85 0.17
CA LEU A 46 5.06 -3.54 0.74
C LEU A 46 3.87 -2.99 1.54
N ILE A 47 2.63 -3.22 1.08
CA ILE A 47 1.42 -2.88 1.84
C ILE A 47 1.39 -3.62 3.19
N PHE A 48 1.75 -4.90 3.20
CA PHE A 48 1.81 -5.68 4.42
C PHE A 48 2.88 -5.15 5.38
N LEU A 49 4.09 -4.87 4.89
CA LEU A 49 5.17 -4.31 5.70
C LEU A 49 4.75 -2.97 6.30
N MET A 50 4.18 -2.09 5.49
CA MET A 50 3.75 -0.77 5.97
C MET A 50 2.66 -0.89 7.02
N ARG A 51 1.70 -1.78 6.81
CA ARG A 51 0.69 -2.10 7.82
C ARG A 51 1.34 -2.62 9.11
N GLN A 52 2.32 -3.53 9.03
CA GLN A 52 3.00 -4.02 10.24
C GLN A 52 3.70 -2.89 10.98
N PHE A 53 4.37 -2.00 10.27
CA PHE A 53 5.01 -0.83 10.86
C PHE A 53 4.00 0.09 11.56
N PHE A 54 2.92 0.49 10.89
CA PHE A 54 1.89 1.35 11.49
C PHE A 54 1.29 0.73 12.76
N MET A 55 1.14 -0.60 12.80
CA MET A 55 0.65 -1.31 14.00
C MET A 55 1.61 -1.24 15.19
N THR A 56 2.87 -0.84 15.00
CA THR A 56 3.84 -0.59 16.09
C THR A 56 3.74 0.81 16.68
N ILE A 57 3.07 1.75 15.98
CA ILE A 57 2.89 3.12 16.47
C ILE A 57 1.80 3.11 17.56
N PRO A 58 2.06 3.69 18.75
CA PRO A 58 1.08 3.74 19.83
C PRO A 58 -0.20 4.50 19.43
N LEU A 59 -1.36 3.92 19.71
CA LEU A 59 -2.68 4.52 19.41
C LEU A 59 -2.94 5.79 20.23
N ASP A 60 -2.31 5.92 21.40
CA ASP A 60 -2.46 7.07 22.30
C ASP A 60 -2.09 8.41 21.62
N LEU A 61 -1.21 8.38 20.61
CA LEU A 61 -0.85 9.56 19.81
C LEU A 61 -2.04 10.06 18.99
N ASP A 62 -2.81 9.14 18.40
CA ASP A 62 -4.00 9.46 17.62
C ASP A 62 -5.11 9.99 18.54
N GLU A 63 -5.27 9.39 19.72
CA GLU A 63 -6.24 9.83 20.73
C GLU A 63 -5.93 11.23 21.26
N ALA A 64 -4.67 11.48 21.63
CA ALA A 64 -4.21 12.80 22.06
C ALA A 64 -4.44 13.87 20.96
N ALA A 65 -4.06 13.56 19.71
CA ALA A 65 -4.26 14.47 18.60
C ALA A 65 -5.75 14.77 18.33
N ARG A 66 -6.64 13.80 18.54
CA ARG A 66 -8.09 14.03 18.45
C ARG A 66 -8.63 14.89 19.58
N ILE A 67 -8.12 14.73 20.81
CA ILE A 67 -8.47 15.60 21.93
C ILE A 67 -8.06 17.05 21.62
N ASP A 68 -6.92 17.24 20.95
CA ASP A 68 -6.44 18.53 20.43
C ASP A 68 -7.20 19.03 19.18
N GLY A 69 -8.24 18.32 18.74
CA GLY A 69 -9.10 18.71 17.60
C GLY A 69 -8.52 18.41 16.22
N ALA A 70 -7.49 17.56 16.11
CA ALA A 70 -6.95 17.15 14.81
C ALA A 70 -7.92 16.22 14.06
N SER A 71 -8.12 16.49 12.77
CA SER A 71 -8.83 15.57 11.87
C SER A 71 -7.96 14.36 11.54
N TYR A 72 -8.57 13.24 11.13
CA TYR A 72 -7.84 12.04 10.69
C TYR A 72 -6.80 12.31 9.61
N LEU A 73 -7.11 13.18 8.66
CA LEU A 73 -6.19 13.53 7.58
C LEU A 73 -4.97 14.28 8.13
N ARG A 74 -5.18 15.13 9.14
CA ARG A 74 -4.11 15.84 9.85
C ARG A 74 -3.25 14.87 10.65
N ILE A 75 -3.86 13.95 11.39
CA ILE A 75 -3.15 12.90 12.14
C ILE A 75 -2.30 12.05 11.19
N PHE A 76 -2.86 11.63 10.06
CA PHE A 76 -2.15 10.87 9.05
C PHE A 76 -0.91 11.62 8.53
N TRP A 77 -1.08 12.86 8.06
CA TRP A 77 0.02 13.60 7.43
C TRP A 77 1.05 14.18 8.40
N GLN A 78 0.64 14.55 9.62
CA GLN A 78 1.50 15.26 10.58
C GLN A 78 2.08 14.35 11.66
N ILE A 79 1.50 13.16 11.89
CA ILE A 79 1.93 12.23 12.94
C ILE A 79 2.35 10.90 12.32
N LEU A 80 1.42 10.18 11.68
CA LEU A 80 1.70 8.83 11.19
C LEU A 80 2.76 8.81 10.08
N MET A 81 2.66 9.71 9.10
CA MET A 81 3.60 9.78 7.98
C MET A 81 5.04 10.11 8.41
N PRO A 82 5.32 11.16 9.20
CA PRO A 82 6.67 11.46 9.70
C PRO A 82 7.27 10.34 10.55
N LEU A 83 6.46 9.70 11.39
CA LEU A 83 6.89 8.55 12.20
C LEU A 83 7.20 7.31 11.36
N SER A 84 6.70 7.24 10.13
CA SER A 84 6.87 6.12 9.20
C SER A 84 7.93 6.36 8.12
N VAL A 85 8.63 7.50 8.13
CA VAL A 85 9.79 7.75 7.26
C VAL A 85 10.92 6.70 7.40
N PRO A 86 11.26 6.18 8.61
CA PRO A 86 12.31 5.17 8.72
C PRO A 86 11.86 3.74 8.35
N ALA A 87 10.60 3.56 7.97
CA ALA A 87 10.02 2.25 7.67
C ALA A 87 10.29 1.79 6.22
#